data_AF-K1R7C4-F1
#
_entry.id   AF-K1R7C4-F1
#
_cell.length_a   1.000
_cell.length_b   1.000
_cell.length_c   1.000
_cell.angle_alpha   90.00
_cell.angle_beta   90.00
_cell.angle_gamma   90.00
#
_symmetry.space_group_name_H-M   'P 1'
#
loop_
_entity.id
_entity.type
_entity.pdbx_description
1 polymer ?
#
loop_
_entity_poly.entity_id
_entity_poly.type
_entity_poly.pdbx_seq_one_letter_code
_entity_poly.pdbx_strand_id
1 'polypeptide(L)'
;SNGEKMSKSRGNVVNPDDIVQDYGADTLRTYEMFIGAFDLSASWSEEGVKGCRRFLERVWKLQDILTDEEGYSADLETKMHQTIKKVSSDFENLKYNTAIAAMMSLINEFYKKNSITRGEYKTLLTLLNPVAPHITEELWQTAGFEGRLYQAAWPELRKRRL
;
A
#
# COMPACT_ATOMS: atom_id res chain seq x y z
N SER A 1 -8.69 17.16 17.86
CA SER A 1 -8.79 17.67 16.48
C SER A 1 -10.27 17.87 16.16
N ASN A 2 -10.72 19.10 15.90
CA ASN A 2 -12.15 19.48 15.81
C ASN A 2 -12.82 19.21 14.45
N GLY A 3 -12.24 18.39 13.57
CA GLY A 3 -12.87 18.04 12.29
C GLY A 3 -13.13 19.23 11.34
N GLU A 4 -12.46 20.36 11.59
CA GLU A 4 -12.65 21.56 10.78
C GLU A 4 -11.79 21.50 9.51
N LYS A 5 -12.37 21.92 8.38
CA LYS A 5 -11.66 22.11 7.12
C LYS A 5 -10.43 23.00 7.33
N MET A 6 -9.26 22.54 6.87
CA MET A 6 -8.00 23.29 6.94
C MET A 6 -8.10 24.59 6.13
N SER A 7 -7.73 25.73 6.73
CA SER A 7 -7.58 27.00 6.01
C SER A 7 -6.55 27.91 6.68
N LYS A 8 -5.82 28.70 5.86
CA LYS A 8 -4.86 29.70 6.36
C LYS A 8 -5.52 30.69 7.33
N SER A 9 -6.77 31.07 7.06
CA SER A 9 -7.55 31.98 7.92
C SER A 9 -7.90 31.41 9.30
N ARG A 10 -7.84 30.08 9.48
CA ARG A 10 -8.17 29.39 10.74
C ARG A 10 -6.94 28.93 11.51
N GLY A 11 -5.73 29.16 10.99
CA GLY A 11 -4.48 28.80 11.66
C GLY A 11 -4.27 27.29 11.86
N ASN A 12 -5.06 26.44 11.21
CA ASN A 12 -5.05 24.98 11.37
C ASN A 12 -4.45 24.26 10.15
N VAL A 13 -3.57 24.93 9.40
CA VAL A 13 -2.89 24.35 8.23
C VAL A 13 -1.76 23.46 8.70
N VAL A 14 -1.73 22.23 8.20
CA VAL A 14 -0.59 21.32 8.37
C VAL A 14 0.41 21.58 7.23
N ASN A 15 1.68 21.78 7.57
CA ASN A 15 2.73 21.93 6.57
C ASN A 15 3.15 20.55 6.03
N PRO A 16 3.01 20.27 4.73
CA PRO A 16 3.41 18.98 4.17
C PRO A 16 4.91 18.70 4.34
N ASP A 17 5.76 19.73 4.34
CA ASP A 17 7.22 19.55 4.48
C ASP A 17 7.57 18.94 5.83
N ASP A 18 6.91 19.36 6.92
CA ASP A 18 7.11 18.83 8.26
C ASP A 18 6.72 17.34 8.32
N ILE A 19 5.62 16.96 7.66
CA ILE A 19 5.17 15.56 7.59
C ILE A 19 6.14 14.70 6.78
N VAL A 20 6.65 15.22 5.66
CA VAL A 20 7.65 14.51 4.85
C VAL A 20 8.95 14.34 5.63
N GLN A 21 9.37 15.36 6.38
CA GLN A 21 10.56 15.30 7.21
C GLN A 21 10.43 14.26 8.33
N ASP A 22 9.28 14.22 9.00
CA ASP A 22 9.08 13.34 10.17
C ASP A 22 8.70 11.90 9.80
N TYR A 23 7.92 11.72 8.73
CA TYR A 23 7.31 10.43 8.38
C TYR A 23 7.66 9.90 6.98
N GLY A 24 8.28 10.72 6.13
CA GLY A 24 8.59 10.40 4.75
C GLY A 24 7.44 10.62 3.76
N ALA A 25 7.81 10.87 2.49
CA ALA A 25 6.87 11.18 1.42
C ALA A 25 5.83 10.07 1.16
N ASP A 26 6.23 8.80 1.27
CA ASP A 26 5.30 7.67 1.06
C ASP A 26 4.24 7.58 2.15
N THR A 27 4.57 7.94 3.40
CA THR A 27 3.57 8.00 4.47
C THR A 27 2.53 9.07 4.16
N LEU A 28 2.97 10.27 3.77
CA LEU A 28 2.07 11.36 3.40
C LEU A 28 1.14 10.95 2.24
N ARG A 29 1.71 10.45 1.14
CA ARG A 29 0.94 10.02 -0.04
C ARG A 29 -0.06 8.92 0.29
N THR A 30 0.38 7.90 1.04
CA THR A 30 -0.50 6.80 1.47
C THR A 30 -1.64 7.33 2.32
N TYR A 31 -1.34 8.26 3.23
CA TYR A 31 -2.35 8.87 4.09
C TYR A 31 -3.35 9.71 3.31
N GLU A 32 -2.90 10.58 2.40
CA GLU A 32 -3.77 11.39 1.55
C GLU A 32 -4.72 10.53 0.72
N MET A 33 -4.23 9.40 0.19
CA MET A 33 -5.04 8.45 -0.57
C MET A 33 -5.97 7.58 0.31
N PHE A 34 -5.72 7.52 1.62
CA PHE A 34 -6.46 6.66 2.56
C PHE A 34 -7.48 7.40 3.42
N ILE A 35 -7.28 8.69 3.68
CA ILE A 35 -8.02 9.52 4.65
C ILE A 35 -9.53 9.56 4.41
N GLY A 36 -10.00 9.32 3.19
CA GLY A 36 -11.41 9.33 2.85
C GLY A 36 -11.66 8.89 1.41
N ALA A 37 -12.93 8.91 1.01
CA ALA A 37 -13.28 8.79 -0.40
C ALA A 37 -12.74 10.02 -1.15
N PHE A 38 -12.16 9.80 -2.33
CA PHE A 38 -11.39 10.82 -3.05
C PHE A 38 -12.21 12.06 -3.43
N ASP A 39 -13.51 11.89 -3.65
CA ASP A 39 -14.47 12.93 -4.02
C ASP A 39 -15.06 13.70 -2.83
N LEU A 40 -14.78 13.26 -1.59
CA LEU A 40 -15.32 13.85 -0.38
C LEU A 40 -14.28 14.63 0.40
N SER A 41 -14.72 15.66 1.12
CA SER A 41 -13.85 16.36 2.06
C SER A 41 -13.54 15.46 3.25
N ALA A 42 -12.26 15.32 3.58
CA ALA A 42 -11.79 14.64 4.77
C ALA A 42 -11.11 15.61 5.74
N SER A 43 -11.16 15.28 7.04
CA SER A 43 -10.46 16.05 8.08
C SER A 43 -9.11 15.43 8.38
N TRP A 44 -8.08 16.26 8.45
CA TRP A 44 -6.74 15.82 8.82
C TRP A 44 -6.72 15.16 10.22
N SER A 45 -5.93 14.10 10.34
CA SER A 45 -5.79 13.23 11.49
C SER A 45 -4.35 12.73 11.60
N GLU A 46 -3.61 13.25 12.56
CA GLU A 46 -2.24 12.81 12.87
C GLU A 46 -2.18 11.32 13.21
N GLU A 47 -3.21 10.79 13.89
CA GLU A 47 -3.30 9.35 14.17
C GLU A 47 -3.47 8.52 12.89
N GLY A 48 -4.14 9.08 11.88
CA GLY A 48 -4.23 8.48 10.55
C GLY A 48 -2.88 8.42 9.83
N VAL A 49 -2.09 9.50 9.93
CA VAL A 49 -0.71 9.56 9.40
C VAL A 49 0.16 8.48 10.06
N LYS A 50 0.16 8.43 11.40
CA LYS A 50 0.89 7.40 12.17
C LYS A 50 0.42 5.99 11.82
N GLY A 51 -0.88 5.81 11.56
CA GLY A 51 -1.44 4.54 11.08
C GLY A 51 -0.85 4.10 9.74
N CYS A 52 -0.75 5.01 8.78
CA CYS A 52 -0.13 4.75 7.48
C CYS A 52 1.37 4.47 7.62
N ARG A 53 2.07 5.19 8.51
CA ARG A 53 3.48 4.92 8.82
C ARG A 53 3.67 3.49 9.33
N ARG A 54 2.89 3.06 10.32
CA ARG A 54 2.94 1.68 10.85
C ARG A 54 2.62 0.64 9.79
N PHE A 55 1.68 0.93 8.88
CA PHE A 55 1.39 0.05 7.75
C PHE A 55 2.61 -0.12 6.83
N LEU A 56 3.28 0.97 6.44
CA LEU A 56 4.48 0.90 5.62
C LEU A 56 5.66 0.24 6.34
N GLU A 57 5.81 0.42 7.65
CA GLU A 57 6.78 -0.33 8.46
C GLU A 57 6.51 -1.84 8.44
N ARG A 58 5.23 -2.24 8.45
CA ARG A 58 4.86 -3.65 8.29
C ARG A 58 5.16 -4.17 6.89
N VAL A 59 4.97 -3.37 5.84
CA VAL A 59 5.40 -3.73 4.47
C VAL A 59 6.91 -3.94 4.42
N TRP A 60 7.67 -3.04 5.05
CA TRP A 60 9.13 -3.13 5.13
C TRP A 60 9.59 -4.44 5.76
N LYS A 61 9.01 -4.80 6.92
CA LYS A 61 9.36 -6.01 7.67
C LYS A 61 8.91 -7.32 7.02
N LEU A 62 8.14 -7.31 5.94
CA LEU A 62 7.79 -8.54 5.22
C LEU A 62 9.03 -9.23 4.63
N GLN A 63 10.11 -8.48 4.37
CA GLN A 63 11.39 -9.05 3.91
C GLN A 63 11.97 -10.07 4.90
N ASP A 64 11.68 -9.93 6.19
CA ASP A 64 12.20 -10.82 7.25
C ASP A 64 11.54 -12.22 7.22
N ILE A 65 10.39 -12.34 6.56
CA ILE A 65 9.62 -13.58 6.39
C ILE A 65 9.45 -13.96 4.91
N LEU A 66 10.24 -13.34 4.02
CA LEU A 66 10.29 -13.66 2.61
C LEU A 66 10.97 -15.02 2.39
N THR A 67 10.33 -15.88 1.64
CA THR A 67 10.88 -17.19 1.24
C THR A 67 11.43 -17.13 -0.18
N ASP A 68 12.18 -18.14 -0.58
CA ASP A 68 12.66 -18.29 -1.97
C ASP A 68 11.60 -18.91 -2.91
N GLU A 69 10.41 -19.23 -2.40
CA GLU A 69 9.34 -19.83 -3.20
C GLU A 69 8.81 -18.82 -4.23
N GLU A 70 8.63 -19.29 -5.46
CA GLU A 70 8.05 -18.50 -6.55
C GLU A 70 6.53 -18.71 -6.66
N GLY A 71 5.83 -17.78 -7.30
CA GLY A 71 4.38 -17.86 -7.47
C GLY A 71 3.57 -17.54 -6.21
N TYR A 72 2.32 -17.97 -6.13
CA TYR A 72 1.45 -17.76 -4.96
C TYR A 72 1.30 -19.05 -4.17
N SER A 73 1.24 -18.94 -2.85
CA SER A 73 0.99 -20.10 -2.01
C SER A 73 -0.45 -20.59 -2.16
N ALA A 74 -0.66 -21.90 -2.11
CA ALA A 74 -1.98 -22.49 -2.36
C ALA A 74 -3.07 -21.97 -1.40
N ASP A 75 -2.71 -21.69 -0.15
CA ASP A 75 -3.60 -21.17 0.89
C ASP A 75 -3.96 -19.68 0.71
N LEU A 76 -3.11 -18.90 0.04
CA LEU A 76 -3.34 -17.46 -0.17
C LEU A 76 -3.66 -17.09 -1.63
N GLU A 77 -3.52 -18.01 -2.59
CA GLU A 77 -3.75 -17.76 -4.02
C GLU A 77 -5.11 -17.09 -4.29
N THR A 78 -6.18 -17.56 -3.65
CA THR A 78 -7.51 -16.96 -3.80
C THR A 78 -7.55 -15.53 -3.26
N LYS A 79 -6.93 -15.29 -2.10
CA LYS A 79 -6.86 -13.97 -1.48
C LYS A 79 -6.02 -13.01 -2.33
N MET A 80 -4.92 -13.48 -2.91
CA MET A 80 -4.09 -12.71 -3.85
C MET A 80 -4.91 -12.25 -5.06
N HIS A 81 -5.62 -13.16 -5.73
CA HIS A 81 -6.47 -12.80 -6.87
C HIS A 81 -7.60 -11.85 -6.49
N GLN A 82 -8.23 -12.04 -5.33
CA GLN A 82 -9.25 -11.11 -4.83
C GLN A 82 -8.68 -9.71 -4.59
N THR A 83 -7.49 -9.61 -3.99
CA THR A 83 -6.81 -8.33 -3.75
C THR A 83 -6.41 -7.66 -5.05
N ILE A 84 -5.81 -8.38 -6.01
CA ILE A 84 -5.48 -7.85 -7.34
C ILE A 84 -6.74 -7.28 -8.00
N LYS A 85 -7.81 -8.07 -8.10
CA LYS A 85 -9.07 -7.65 -8.71
C LYS A 85 -9.63 -6.39 -8.05
N LYS A 86 -9.63 -6.36 -6.72
CA LYS A 86 -10.16 -5.25 -5.95
C LYS A 86 -9.32 -3.99 -6.14
N VAL A 87 -8.00 -4.07 -5.97
CA VAL A 87 -7.11 -2.92 -6.09
C VAL A 87 -7.14 -2.36 -7.51
N SER A 88 -7.10 -3.21 -8.55
CA SER A 88 -7.22 -2.76 -9.95
C SER A 88 -8.51 -1.97 -10.18
N SER A 89 -9.65 -2.57 -9.79
CA SER A 89 -10.95 -1.92 -9.97
C SER A 89 -11.09 -0.64 -9.14
N ASP A 90 -10.62 -0.65 -7.89
CA ASP A 90 -10.71 0.51 -7.02
C ASP A 90 -9.83 1.66 -7.53
N PHE A 91 -8.61 1.39 -8.02
CA PHE A 91 -7.75 2.42 -8.60
C PHE A 91 -8.34 3.03 -9.87
N GLU A 92 -8.95 2.22 -10.74
CA GLU A 92 -9.69 2.73 -11.92
C GLU A 92 -10.89 3.62 -11.53
N ASN A 93 -11.51 3.36 -10.37
CA ASN A 93 -12.67 4.08 -9.88
C ASN A 93 -12.35 5.12 -8.79
N LEU A 94 -11.07 5.50 -8.62
CA LEU A 94 -10.60 6.47 -7.63
C LEU A 94 -10.94 6.13 -6.17
N LYS A 95 -11.14 4.84 -5.85
CA LYS A 95 -11.44 4.33 -4.50
C LYS A 95 -10.17 3.88 -3.78
N TYR A 96 -9.17 4.78 -3.70
CA TYR A 96 -7.85 4.47 -3.16
C TYR A 96 -7.89 3.98 -1.71
N ASN A 97 -8.76 4.55 -0.87
CA ASN A 97 -8.91 4.16 0.52
C ASN A 97 -9.29 2.67 0.68
N THR A 98 -10.22 2.17 -0.13
CA THR A 98 -10.64 0.77 -0.08
C THR A 98 -9.62 -0.17 -0.73
N ALA A 99 -8.84 0.30 -1.70
CA ALA A 99 -7.70 -0.44 -2.24
C ALA A 99 -6.59 -0.63 -1.20
N ILE A 100 -6.22 0.44 -0.49
CA ILE A 100 -5.23 0.38 0.60
C ILE A 100 -5.72 -0.52 1.73
N ALA A 101 -7.01 -0.44 2.11
CA ALA A 101 -7.60 -1.34 3.09
C ALA A 101 -7.53 -2.83 2.66
N ALA A 102 -7.72 -3.12 1.37
CA ALA A 102 -7.56 -4.47 0.84
C ALA A 102 -6.12 -4.98 0.97
N MET A 103 -5.13 -4.14 0.68
CA MET A 103 -3.71 -4.45 0.87
C MET A 103 -3.35 -4.63 2.36
N MET A 104 -3.87 -3.78 3.25
CA MET A 104 -3.71 -3.97 4.71
C MET A 104 -4.26 -5.32 5.18
N SER A 105 -5.44 -5.72 4.67
CA SER A 105 -6.01 -7.04 4.96
C SER A 105 -5.14 -8.17 4.43
N LEU A 106 -4.58 -8.05 3.22
CA LEU A 106 -3.68 -9.05 2.66
C LEU A 106 -2.42 -9.22 3.51
N ILE A 107 -1.80 -8.12 3.94
CA ILE A 107 -0.61 -8.16 4.81
C ILE A 107 -0.88 -8.87 6.13
N ASN A 108 -2.08 -8.72 6.71
CA ASN A 108 -2.43 -9.46 7.92
C ASN A 108 -2.36 -10.99 7.72
N GLU A 109 -2.73 -11.49 6.53
CA GLU A 109 -2.63 -12.93 6.24
C GLU A 109 -1.17 -13.39 6.16
N PHE A 110 -0.27 -12.61 5.55
CA PHE A 110 1.17 -12.93 5.53
C PHE A 110 1.77 -12.99 6.94
N TYR A 111 1.43 -12.01 7.80
CA TYR A 111 1.89 -12.02 9.19
C TYR A 111 1.29 -13.16 10.00
N LYS A 112 0.03 -13.54 9.75
CA LYS A 112 -0.62 -14.67 10.40
C LYS A 112 0.02 -16.00 10.00
N LYS A 113 0.36 -16.14 8.71
CA LYS A 113 1.07 -17.29 8.16
C LYS A 113 2.55 -17.31 8.56
N ASN A 114 3.12 -16.15 8.86
CA ASN A 114 4.54 -15.92 9.10
C ASN A 114 5.43 -16.32 7.90
N SER A 115 4.91 -16.14 6.67
CA SER A 115 5.68 -16.27 5.44
C SER A 115 5.02 -15.52 4.29
N ILE A 116 5.85 -15.15 3.31
CA ILE A 116 5.42 -14.59 2.02
C ILE A 116 6.35 -15.13 0.92
N THR A 117 5.78 -15.56 -0.20
CA THR A 117 6.58 -16.02 -1.35
C THR A 117 7.11 -14.83 -2.17
N ARG A 118 8.10 -15.07 -3.04
CA ARG A 118 8.62 -14.06 -3.98
C ARG A 118 7.54 -13.54 -4.92
N GLY A 119 6.66 -14.41 -5.41
CA GLY A 119 5.56 -14.02 -6.29
C GLY A 119 4.50 -13.15 -5.60
N GLU A 120 4.15 -13.49 -4.36
CA GLU A 120 3.23 -12.70 -3.53
C GLU A 120 3.81 -11.33 -3.21
N TYR A 121 5.10 -11.30 -2.83
CA TYR A 121 5.77 -10.06 -2.48
C TYR A 121 5.90 -9.11 -3.68
N LYS A 122 6.33 -9.65 -4.82
CA LYS A 122 6.37 -8.93 -6.11
C LYS A 122 5.02 -8.27 -6.42
N THR A 123 3.93 -9.01 -6.26
CA THR A 123 2.57 -8.53 -6.53
C THR A 123 2.16 -7.44 -5.55
N LEU A 124 2.37 -7.63 -4.25
CA LEU A 124 2.06 -6.63 -3.23
C LEU A 124 2.80 -5.32 -3.50
N LEU A 125 4.10 -5.38 -3.83
CA LEU A 125 4.90 -4.20 -4.14
C LEU A 125 4.37 -3.48 -5.39
N THR A 126 4.03 -4.20 -6.46
CA THR A 126 3.44 -3.59 -7.67
C THR A 126 2.10 -2.90 -7.37
N LEU A 127 1.23 -3.51 -6.57
CA LEU A 127 -0.06 -2.92 -6.20
C LEU A 127 0.09 -1.67 -5.34
N LEU A 128 1.10 -1.63 -4.47
CA LEU A 128 1.35 -0.52 -3.55
C LEU A 128 2.12 0.65 -4.19
N ASN A 129 2.91 0.39 -5.23
CA ASN A 129 3.80 1.37 -5.87
C ASN A 129 3.12 2.69 -6.26
N PRO A 130 1.87 2.73 -6.77
CA PRO A 130 1.22 4.00 -7.10
C PRO A 130 1.06 4.97 -5.91
N VAL A 131 0.93 4.46 -4.69
CA VAL A 131 0.74 5.28 -3.49
C VAL A 131 2.01 5.41 -2.64
N ALA A 132 2.90 4.42 -2.65
CA ALA A 132 4.17 4.44 -1.92
C ALA A 132 5.35 3.99 -2.80
N PRO A 133 5.75 4.82 -3.79
CA PRO A 133 6.72 4.41 -4.81
C PRO A 133 8.14 4.20 -4.27
N HIS A 134 8.59 5.00 -3.29
CA HIS A 134 10.00 4.96 -2.87
C HIS A 134 10.33 3.69 -2.09
N ILE A 135 9.50 3.36 -1.10
CA ILE A 135 9.65 2.15 -0.29
C ILE A 135 9.48 0.89 -1.13
N THR A 136 8.57 0.89 -2.10
CA THR A 136 8.33 -0.29 -2.94
C THR A 136 9.46 -0.54 -3.93
N GLU A 137 10.08 0.51 -4.48
CA GLU A 137 11.31 0.38 -5.27
C GLU A 137 12.48 -0.15 -4.45
N GLU A 138 12.69 0.37 -3.24
CA GLU A 138 13.78 -0.09 -2.36
C GLU A 138 13.63 -1.57 -1.99
N LEU A 139 12.41 -1.98 -1.62
CA LEU A 139 12.11 -3.38 -1.32
C LEU A 139 12.21 -4.28 -2.55
N TRP A 140 11.88 -3.76 -3.74
CA TRP A 140 12.04 -4.48 -4.99
C TRP A 140 13.50 -4.81 -5.28
N GLN A 141 14.39 -3.82 -5.13
CA GLN A 141 15.83 -4.01 -5.31
C GLN A 141 16.41 -4.92 -4.23
N THR A 142 16.00 -4.72 -2.97
CA THR A 142 16.47 -5.53 -1.82
C THR A 142 16.09 -7.00 -1.98
N ALA A 143 14.90 -7.30 -2.50
CA ALA A 143 14.46 -8.67 -2.79
C ALA A 143 15.13 -9.30 -4.03
N GLY A 144 16.01 -8.57 -4.71
CA GLY A 144 16.74 -9.03 -5.89
C GLY A 144 15.85 -9.22 -7.12
N PHE A 145 14.76 -8.47 -7.26
CA PHE A 145 13.96 -8.49 -8.47
C PHE A 145 14.63 -7.67 -9.57
N GLU A 146 14.56 -8.15 -10.81
CA GLU A 146 15.17 -7.49 -11.95
C GLU A 146 14.44 -6.20 -12.35
N GLY A 147 15.18 -5.26 -12.92
CA GLY A 147 14.65 -4.01 -13.45
C GLY A 147 14.17 -3.04 -12.36
N ARG A 148 13.29 -2.12 -12.75
CA ARG A 148 12.65 -1.15 -11.85
C ARG A 148 11.18 -1.46 -11.71
N LEU A 149 10.63 -1.30 -10.51
CA LEU A 149 9.23 -1.64 -10.25
C LEU A 149 8.26 -0.77 -11.04
N TYR A 150 8.57 0.51 -11.27
CA TYR A 150 7.74 1.40 -12.10
C TYR A 150 7.64 0.97 -13.57
N GLN A 151 8.52 0.06 -14.03
CA GLN A 151 8.49 -0.53 -15.37
C GLN A 151 7.84 -1.92 -15.38
N ALA A 152 7.54 -2.49 -14.21
CA ALA A 152 6.91 -3.79 -14.11
C ALA A 152 5.47 -3.72 -14.60
N ALA A 153 5.03 -4.77 -15.30
CA ALA A 153 3.65 -4.90 -15.72
C ALA A 153 2.73 -5.03 -14.49
N TRP A 154 1.55 -4.44 -14.57
CA TRP A 154 0.50 -4.64 -13.58
C TRP A 154 0.13 -6.13 -13.48
N PRO A 155 -0.05 -6.70 -12.27
CA PRO A 155 -0.33 -8.12 -12.11
C PRO A 155 -1.63 -8.51 -12.80
N GLU A 156 -1.55 -9.44 -13.75
CA GLU A 156 -2.72 -9.97 -14.44
C GLU A 156 -3.43 -11.05 -13.61
N LEU A 157 -4.76 -10.99 -13.59
CA LEU A 157 -5.58 -12.11 -13.16
C LEU A 157 -5.46 -13.23 -14.19
N ARG A 158 -4.66 -14.27 -13.92
CA ARG A 158 -4.75 -15.50 -14.71
C ARG A 158 -6.16 -16.05 -14.54
N LYS A 159 -6.99 -15.92 -15.57
CA LYS A 159 -8.22 -16.69 -15.67
C LYS A 159 -7.79 -18.15 -15.68
N ARG A 160 -8.00 -18.86 -14.58
CA ARG A 160 -7.88 -20.31 -14.55
C ARG A 160 -8.79 -20.82 -15.68
N ARG A 161 -8.19 -21.41 -16.73
CA ARG A 161 -8.96 -22.15 -17.73
C ARG A 161 -9.74 -23.20 -16.93
N LEU A 162 -11.06 -23.05 -16.90
CA LEU A 162 -11.96 -24.12 -16.47
C LEU A 162 -11.81 -25.30 -17.42
#